data_AF-A0A812A064-F1
#
_entry.id   AF-A0A812A064-F1
#
_cell.length_a   1.000
_cell.length_b   1.000
_cell.length_c   1.000
_cell.angle_alpha   90.00
_cell.angle_beta   90.00
_cell.angle_gamma   90.00
#
_symmetry.space_group_name_H-M   'P 1'
#
loop_
_entity.id
_entity.type
_entity.pdbx_description
1 polymer ?
#
loop_
_entity_poly.entity_id
_entity_poly.type
_entity_poly.pdbx_seq_one_letter_code
_entity_poly.pdbx_strand_id
1 'polypeptide(L)'
;MDTVNVLEQYTIHYQDEINYHLAAENEFLVLKKDMDAVCMNKVDVDAKVDALTNEINFLKTFYEIELAKLQSQILDMSIMLSMDNSHSLDPHDEAEAWYQIKFETLQVQAGEHEEDLWKELEAILQQAKQDIAWQLCKYQELTDVKMALDIEIPTYPKLPEGEESQLAGDEVGALNISVVNSTGGDGSRLARLVFREAMGSKALSLLSGGRPGTIKSCSIRTSVSIHRSIGK
;
A
#
# COMPACT_ATOMS: atom_id res chain seq x y z
N MET A 1 39.33 44.72 -69.54
CA MET A 1 38.69 45.27 -68.32
C MET A 1 37.22 44.85 -68.22
N ASP A 2 36.52 44.66 -69.33
CA ASP A 2 35.07 44.41 -69.35
C ASP A 2 34.64 43.04 -68.81
N THR A 3 35.46 42.00 -68.94
CA THR A 3 35.13 40.64 -68.45
C THR A 3 35.12 40.53 -66.93
N VAL A 4 35.91 41.34 -66.23
CA VAL A 4 35.97 41.37 -64.76
C VAL A 4 34.71 42.04 -64.20
N ASN A 5 34.27 43.14 -64.80
CA ASN A 5 33.05 43.84 -64.41
C ASN A 5 31.79 42.98 -64.60
N VAL A 6 31.74 42.20 -65.69
CA VAL A 6 30.64 41.26 -65.93
C VAL A 6 30.62 40.16 -64.86
N LEU A 7 31.76 39.57 -64.52
CA LEU A 7 31.84 38.56 -63.44
C LEU A 7 31.44 39.15 -62.09
N GLU A 8 31.88 40.36 -61.78
CA GLU A 8 31.57 41.06 -60.54
C GLU A 8 30.06 41.36 -60.42
N GLN A 9 29.40 41.76 -61.52
CA GLN A 9 27.94 41.89 -61.59
C GLN A 9 27.20 40.57 -61.35
N TYR A 10 27.68 39.45 -61.92
CA TYR A 10 27.11 38.14 -61.63
C TYR A 10 27.30 37.74 -60.16
N THR A 11 28.46 38.02 -59.56
CA THR A 11 28.70 37.75 -58.14
C THR A 11 27.78 38.57 -57.23
N ILE A 12 27.58 39.85 -57.53
CA ILE A 12 26.64 40.71 -56.80
C ILE A 12 25.21 40.18 -56.92
N HIS A 13 24.76 39.82 -58.13
CA HIS A 13 23.43 39.25 -58.32
C HIS A 13 23.22 37.98 -57.49
N TYR A 14 24.16 37.04 -57.48
CA TYR A 14 24.03 35.82 -56.67
C TYR A 14 24.05 36.12 -55.18
N GLN A 15 24.85 37.09 -54.75
CA GLN A 15 24.89 37.52 -53.36
C GLN A 15 23.54 38.12 -52.92
N ASP A 16 22.93 38.95 -53.78
CA ASP A 16 21.62 39.53 -53.53
C ASP A 16 20.51 38.48 -53.49
N GLU A 17 20.56 37.48 -54.38
CA GLU A 17 19.62 36.35 -54.39
C GLU A 17 19.72 35.51 -53.10
N ILE A 18 20.95 35.23 -52.64
CA ILE A 18 21.19 34.54 -51.37
C ILE A 18 20.66 35.37 -50.20
N ASN A 19 20.89 36.67 -50.20
CA ASN A 19 20.39 37.56 -49.15
C ASN A 19 18.85 37.63 -49.16
N TYR A 20 18.22 37.63 -50.33
CA TYR A 20 16.76 37.59 -50.48
C TYR A 20 16.18 36.26 -49.97
N HIS A 21 16.81 35.14 -50.32
CA HIS A 21 16.46 33.83 -49.78
C HIS A 21 16.60 33.77 -48.26
N LEU A 22 17.72 34.26 -47.70
CA LEU A 22 17.94 34.28 -46.25
C LEU A 22 16.93 35.18 -45.53
N ALA A 23 16.57 36.33 -46.12
CA ALA A 23 15.53 37.21 -45.59
C ALA A 23 14.16 36.51 -45.56
N ALA A 24 13.78 35.85 -46.66
CA ALA A 24 12.54 35.08 -46.74
C ALA A 24 12.52 33.87 -45.79
N GLU A 25 13.66 33.17 -45.63
CA GLU A 25 13.80 32.07 -44.67
C GLU A 25 13.65 32.54 -43.23
N ASN A 26 14.23 33.69 -42.88
CA ASN A 26 14.07 34.28 -41.55
C ASN A 26 12.61 34.68 -41.27
N GLU A 27 11.93 35.28 -42.24
CA GLU A 27 10.51 35.63 -42.12
C GLU A 27 9.64 34.37 -41.95
N PHE A 28 9.89 33.33 -42.74
CA PHE A 28 9.22 32.04 -42.59
C PHE A 28 9.49 31.39 -41.22
N LEU A 29 10.72 31.50 -40.71
CA LEU A 29 11.10 30.95 -39.42
C LEU A 29 10.41 31.66 -38.25
N VAL A 30 10.24 32.99 -38.33
CA VAL A 30 9.45 33.76 -37.36
C VAL A 30 7.99 33.34 -37.43
N LEU A 31 7.39 33.30 -38.63
CA LEU A 31 6.00 32.90 -38.80
C LEU A 31 5.74 31.48 -38.28
N LYS A 32 6.71 30.57 -38.47
CA LYS A 32 6.64 29.21 -37.92
C LYS A 32 6.64 29.23 -36.39
N LYS A 33 7.51 30.01 -35.75
CA LYS A 33 7.51 30.17 -34.29
C LYS A 33 6.20 30.74 -33.77
N ASP A 34 5.64 31.72 -34.47
CA ASP A 34 4.36 32.32 -34.11
C ASP A 34 3.21 31.32 -34.27
N MET A 35 3.23 30.51 -35.34
CA MET A 35 2.28 29.42 -35.54
C MET A 35 2.39 28.36 -34.43
N ASP A 36 3.60 27.96 -34.07
CA ASP A 36 3.83 27.00 -32.97
C ASP A 36 3.32 27.59 -31.64
N ALA A 37 3.56 28.88 -31.38
CA ALA A 37 3.04 29.56 -30.19
C ALA A 37 1.50 29.62 -30.18
N VAL A 38 0.88 29.93 -31.32
CA VAL A 38 -0.59 29.90 -31.49
C VAL A 38 -1.13 28.49 -31.30
N CYS A 39 -0.42 27.46 -31.79
CA CYS A 39 -0.81 26.06 -31.63
C CYS A 39 -0.80 25.65 -30.15
N MET A 40 0.25 26.00 -29.40
CA MET A 40 0.33 25.73 -27.97
C MET A 40 -0.81 26.45 -27.20
N ASN A 41 -1.09 27.71 -27.51
CA ASN A 41 -2.19 28.46 -26.91
C ASN A 41 -3.56 27.86 -27.26
N LYS A 42 -3.75 27.41 -28.50
CA LYS A 42 -4.98 26.73 -28.93
C LYS A 42 -5.21 25.45 -28.12
N VAL A 43 -4.19 24.63 -27.95
CA VAL A 43 -4.30 23.39 -27.15
C VAL A 43 -4.66 23.69 -25.69
N ASP A 44 -4.10 24.73 -25.08
CA ASP A 44 -4.48 25.16 -23.73
C ASP A 44 -5.95 25.63 -23.64
N VAL A 45 -6.41 26.40 -24.63
CA VAL A 45 -7.81 26.83 -24.71
C VAL A 45 -8.75 25.65 -24.94
N ASP A 46 -8.39 24.70 -25.81
CA ASP A 46 -9.18 23.49 -26.06
C ASP A 46 -9.31 22.67 -24.75
N ALA A 47 -8.23 22.54 -23.97
CA ALA A 47 -8.29 21.88 -22.65
C ALA A 47 -9.22 22.61 -21.66
N LYS A 48 -9.26 23.95 -21.69
CA LYS A 48 -10.20 24.75 -20.87
C LYS A 48 -11.65 24.57 -21.31
N VAL A 49 -11.89 24.48 -22.62
CA VAL A 49 -13.22 24.20 -23.18
C VAL A 49 -13.70 22.81 -22.74
N ASP A 50 -12.83 21.80 -22.79
CA ASP A 50 -13.15 20.45 -22.32
C ASP A 50 -13.45 20.41 -20.83
N ALA A 51 -12.66 21.13 -20.01
CA ALA A 51 -12.90 21.24 -18.57
C ALA A 51 -14.26 21.88 -18.25
N LEU A 52 -14.58 23.02 -18.88
CA LEU A 52 -15.87 23.71 -18.71
C LEU A 52 -17.04 22.87 -19.22
N THR A 53 -16.84 22.13 -20.31
CA THR A 53 -17.85 21.21 -20.85
C THR A 53 -18.15 20.09 -19.85
N ASN A 54 -17.13 19.53 -19.21
CA ASN A 54 -17.31 18.53 -18.16
C ASN A 54 -18.05 19.09 -16.94
N GLU A 55 -17.74 20.33 -16.52
CA GLU A 55 -18.44 20.99 -15.41
C GLU A 55 -19.92 21.22 -15.74
N ILE A 56 -20.23 21.75 -16.93
CA ILE A 56 -21.63 21.93 -17.38
C ILE A 56 -22.37 20.58 -17.39
N ASN A 57 -21.74 19.53 -17.89
CA ASN A 57 -22.34 18.20 -17.92
C ASN A 57 -22.57 17.65 -16.50
N PHE A 58 -21.64 17.87 -15.58
CA PHE A 58 -21.80 17.49 -14.18
C PHE A 58 -22.98 18.22 -13.53
N LEU A 59 -23.11 19.54 -13.72
CA LEU A 59 -24.25 20.29 -13.18
C LEU A 59 -25.56 19.81 -13.82
N LYS A 60 -25.56 19.54 -15.13
CA LYS A 60 -26.74 19.05 -15.84
C LYS A 60 -27.21 17.70 -15.29
N THR A 61 -26.31 16.73 -15.11
CA THR A 61 -26.65 15.42 -14.55
C THR A 61 -27.09 15.54 -13.09
N PHE A 62 -26.45 16.42 -12.31
CA PHE A 62 -26.86 16.69 -10.93
C PHE A 62 -28.32 17.18 -10.86
N TYR A 63 -28.69 18.18 -11.67
CA TYR A 63 -30.05 18.69 -11.70
C TYR A 63 -31.06 17.68 -12.26
N GLU A 64 -30.69 16.88 -13.26
CA GLU A 64 -31.55 15.82 -13.80
C GLU A 64 -31.87 14.77 -12.72
N ILE A 65 -30.87 14.38 -11.91
CA ILE A 65 -31.06 13.44 -10.80
C ILE A 65 -31.94 14.06 -9.70
N GLU A 66 -31.69 15.31 -9.32
CA GLU A 66 -32.46 15.97 -8.27
C GLU A 66 -33.92 16.20 -8.69
N LEU A 67 -34.17 16.57 -9.95
CA LEU A 67 -35.52 16.65 -10.50
C LEU A 67 -36.22 15.29 -10.52
N ALA A 68 -35.53 14.21 -10.92
CA ALA A 68 -36.09 12.87 -10.90
C ALA A 68 -36.46 12.42 -9.47
N LYS A 69 -35.62 12.76 -8.49
CA LYS A 69 -35.88 12.50 -7.07
C LYS A 69 -37.14 13.23 -6.59
N LEU A 70 -37.27 14.52 -6.89
CA LEU A 70 -38.46 15.29 -6.50
C LEU A 70 -39.73 14.78 -7.19
N GLN A 71 -39.66 14.38 -8.46
CA GLN A 71 -40.79 13.76 -9.16
C GLN A 71 -41.22 12.43 -8.54
N SER A 72 -40.27 11.59 -8.13
CA SER A 72 -40.55 10.37 -7.37
C SER A 72 -41.23 10.68 -6.05
N GLN A 73 -40.69 11.63 -5.27
CA GLN A 73 -41.28 12.02 -3.98
C GLN A 73 -42.71 12.56 -4.12
N ILE A 74 -42.99 13.35 -5.17
CA ILE A 74 -44.34 13.83 -5.46
C ILE A 74 -45.25 12.67 -5.85
N LEU A 75 -44.76 11.70 -6.62
CA LEU A 75 -45.54 10.54 -7.06
C LEU A 75 -45.83 9.60 -5.88
N ASP A 76 -44.87 9.35 -5.00
CA ASP A 76 -45.04 8.58 -3.78
C ASP A 76 -46.06 9.25 -2.84
N MET A 77 -45.97 10.57 -2.68
CA MET A 77 -46.95 11.36 -1.92
C MET A 77 -48.33 11.40 -2.60
N SER A 78 -48.39 11.47 -3.93
CA SER A 78 -49.65 11.46 -4.69
C SER A 78 -50.35 10.09 -4.65
N ILE A 79 -49.58 9.00 -4.67
CA ILE A 79 -50.12 7.64 -4.53
C ILE A 79 -50.63 7.44 -3.11
N MET A 80 -49.89 7.89 -2.10
CA MET A 80 -50.34 7.87 -0.70
C MET A 80 -51.66 8.63 -0.52
N LEU A 81 -51.79 9.84 -1.06
CA LEU A 81 -53.00 10.67 -0.94
C LEU A 81 -54.21 10.15 -1.75
N SER A 82 -54.00 9.31 -2.76
CA SER A 82 -55.08 8.72 -3.57
C SER A 82 -55.46 7.30 -3.16
N MET A 83 -54.60 6.60 -2.40
CA MET A 83 -54.98 5.38 -1.68
C MET A 83 -55.94 5.65 -0.51
N ASP A 84 -55.88 6.86 0.07
CA ASP A 84 -56.80 7.31 1.12
C ASP A 84 -58.09 7.96 0.58
N ASN A 85 -58.34 7.88 -0.74
CA ASN A 85 -59.51 8.51 -1.38
C ASN A 85 -60.80 7.66 -1.33
N SER A 86 -60.93 6.78 -0.33
CA SER A 86 -62.19 6.09 -0.06
C SER A 86 -62.31 5.70 1.41
N HIS A 87 -62.29 6.67 2.31
CA HIS A 87 -62.83 6.49 3.64
C HIS A 87 -63.78 7.65 3.96
N SER A 88 -65.03 7.32 4.27
CA SER A 88 -65.93 8.23 4.95
C SER A 88 -65.28 8.65 6.26
N LEU A 89 -64.91 9.93 6.36
CA LEU A 89 -64.26 10.55 7.50
C LEU A 89 -65.18 10.54 8.73
N ASP A 90 -64.89 9.68 9.71
CA ASP A 90 -65.30 9.90 11.10
C ASP A 90 -64.08 10.49 11.84
N PRO A 91 -64.14 11.74 12.35
CA PRO A 91 -62.97 12.45 12.90
C PRO A 91 -62.34 11.79 14.15
N HIS A 92 -62.96 10.74 14.69
CA HIS A 92 -62.43 10.00 15.83
C HIS A 92 -61.34 8.97 15.42
N ASP A 93 -61.49 8.33 14.25
CA ASP A 93 -60.56 7.29 13.80
C ASP A 93 -59.25 7.89 13.27
N GLU A 94 -59.30 9.10 12.71
CA GLU A 94 -58.13 9.81 12.17
C GLU A 94 -57.17 10.26 13.28
N ALA A 95 -57.70 10.67 14.44
CA ALA A 95 -56.88 11.01 15.60
C ALA A 95 -56.14 9.77 16.14
N GLU A 96 -56.83 8.63 16.20
CA GLU A 96 -56.24 7.36 16.66
C GLU A 96 -55.16 6.86 15.70
N ALA A 97 -55.40 6.93 14.38
CA ALA A 97 -54.42 6.58 13.36
C ALA A 97 -53.17 7.49 13.43
N TRP A 98 -53.36 8.80 13.62
CA TRP A 98 -52.25 9.75 13.77
C TRP A 98 -51.38 9.47 14.99
N TYR A 99 -51.99 9.15 16.14
CA TYR A 99 -51.24 8.80 17.34
C TYR A 99 -50.50 7.47 17.16
N GLN A 100 -51.12 6.49 16.50
CA GLN A 100 -50.49 5.21 16.22
C GLN A 100 -49.27 5.36 15.30
N ILE A 101 -49.42 6.09 14.18
CA ILE A 101 -48.32 6.36 13.23
C ILE A 101 -47.19 7.14 13.92
N LYS A 102 -47.52 8.14 14.72
CA LYS A 102 -46.53 8.95 15.43
C LYS A 102 -45.75 8.14 16.46
N PHE A 103 -46.42 7.23 17.15
CA PHE A 103 -45.77 6.31 18.08
C PHE A 103 -44.86 5.31 17.36
N GLU A 104 -45.32 4.73 16.25
CA GLU A 104 -44.53 3.84 15.40
C GLU A 104 -43.27 4.54 14.85
N THR A 105 -43.43 5.76 14.32
CA THR A 105 -42.33 6.54 13.74
C THR A 105 -41.29 6.93 14.79
N LEU A 106 -41.72 7.27 16.01
CA LEU A 106 -40.83 7.56 17.12
C LEU A 106 -40.06 6.32 17.59
N GLN A 107 -40.66 5.12 17.53
CA GLN A 107 -39.95 3.88 17.82
C GLN A 107 -38.92 3.53 16.75
N VAL A 108 -39.29 3.67 15.48
CA VAL A 108 -38.39 3.41 14.36
C VAL A 108 -37.20 4.38 14.39
N GLN A 109 -37.41 5.68 14.56
CA GLN A 109 -36.31 6.64 14.65
C GLN A 109 -35.40 6.42 15.87
N ALA A 110 -35.97 6.00 17.00
CA ALA A 110 -35.17 5.66 18.18
C ALA A 110 -34.31 4.40 17.92
N GLY A 111 -34.87 3.38 17.28
CA GLY A 111 -34.13 2.16 16.91
C GLY A 111 -33.06 2.42 15.84
N GLU A 112 -33.40 3.16 14.79
CA GLU A 112 -32.49 3.51 13.69
C GLU A 112 -31.28 4.33 14.19
N HIS A 113 -31.51 5.32 15.06
CA HIS A 113 -30.42 6.11 15.61
C HIS A 113 -29.49 5.28 16.51
N GLU A 114 -30.02 4.34 17.27
CA GLU A 114 -29.20 3.41 18.05
C GLU A 114 -28.37 2.50 17.14
N GLU A 115 -28.97 1.94 16.08
CA GLU A 115 -28.26 1.08 15.13
C GLU A 115 -27.13 1.81 14.38
N ASP A 116 -27.35 3.05 13.96
CA ASP A 116 -26.32 3.83 13.26
C ASP A 116 -25.16 4.20 14.18
N LEU A 117 -25.44 4.54 15.44
CA LEU A 117 -24.42 4.78 16.45
C LEU A 117 -23.60 3.50 16.74
N TRP A 118 -24.26 2.33 16.81
CA TRP A 118 -23.59 1.05 16.97
C TRP A 118 -22.70 0.69 15.77
N LYS A 119 -23.16 0.93 14.54
CA LYS A 119 -22.37 0.68 13.32
C LYS A 119 -21.12 1.56 13.28
N GLU A 120 -21.24 2.84 13.63
CA GLU A 120 -20.11 3.78 13.68
C GLU A 120 -19.10 3.36 14.75
N LEU A 121 -19.57 2.99 15.95
CA LEU A 121 -18.71 2.51 17.02
C LEU A 121 -17.94 1.23 16.62
N GLU A 122 -18.63 0.28 15.98
CA GLU A 122 -18.00 -0.95 15.47
C GLU A 122 -16.97 -0.64 14.39
N ALA A 123 -17.24 0.30 13.48
CA ALA A 123 -16.29 0.72 12.46
C ALA A 123 -15.00 1.30 13.06
N ILE A 124 -15.11 2.17 14.07
CA ILE A 124 -13.96 2.74 14.78
C ILE A 124 -13.15 1.64 15.48
N LEU A 125 -13.83 0.68 16.13
CA LEU A 125 -13.16 -0.47 16.77
C LEU A 125 -12.41 -1.34 15.76
N GLN A 126 -13.02 -1.66 14.62
CA GLN A 126 -12.36 -2.42 13.56
C GLN A 126 -11.16 -1.66 12.97
N GLN A 127 -11.27 -0.34 12.80
CA GLN A 127 -10.17 0.50 12.33
C GLN A 127 -8.99 0.48 13.31
N ALA A 128 -9.24 0.67 14.61
CA ALA A 128 -8.21 0.62 15.64
C ALA A 128 -7.51 -0.75 15.69
N LYS A 129 -8.28 -1.84 15.51
CA LYS A 129 -7.74 -3.20 15.44
C LYS A 129 -6.80 -3.39 14.24
N GLN A 130 -7.15 -2.85 13.07
CA GLN A 130 -6.30 -2.88 11.89
C GLN A 130 -5.02 -2.06 12.07
N ASP A 131 -5.11 -0.89 12.71
CA ASP A 131 -3.94 -0.05 12.98
C ASP A 131 -2.93 -0.74 13.91
N ILE A 132 -3.42 -1.41 14.97
CA ILE A 132 -2.55 -2.21 15.86
C ILE A 132 -1.84 -3.32 15.07
N ALA A 133 -2.56 -4.02 14.19
CA ALA A 133 -1.97 -5.06 13.35
C ALA A 133 -0.91 -4.49 12.40
N TRP A 134 -1.16 -3.31 11.83
CA TRP A 134 -0.20 -2.60 10.98
C TRP A 134 1.06 -2.20 11.74
N GLN A 135 0.91 -1.64 12.95
CA GLN A 135 2.03 -1.27 13.81
C GLN A 135 2.87 -2.50 14.18
N LEU A 136 2.24 -3.64 14.53
CA LEU A 136 2.94 -4.89 14.81
C LEU A 136 3.81 -5.36 13.63
N CYS A 137 3.31 -5.25 12.39
CA CYS A 137 4.09 -5.57 11.21
C CYS A 137 5.32 -4.65 11.07
N LYS A 138 5.16 -3.34 11.33
CA LYS A 138 6.28 -2.38 11.33
C LYS A 138 7.32 -2.64 12.42
N TYR A 139 6.87 -2.99 13.63
CA TYR A 139 7.78 -3.40 14.71
C TYR A 139 8.56 -4.66 14.35
N GLN A 140 7.95 -5.61 13.65
CA GLN A 140 8.64 -6.82 13.19
C GLN A 140 9.68 -6.49 12.12
N GLU A 141 9.34 -5.70 11.09
CA GLU A 141 10.30 -5.24 10.08
C GLU A 141 11.52 -4.56 10.72
N LEU A 142 11.29 -3.69 11.72
CA LEU A 142 12.35 -3.02 12.45
C LEU A 142 13.19 -4.00 13.29
N THR A 143 12.55 -5.00 13.87
CA THR A 143 13.25 -6.08 14.61
C THR A 143 14.13 -6.87 13.66
N ASP A 144 13.65 -7.16 12.45
CA ASP A 144 14.41 -7.89 11.43
C ASP A 144 15.64 -7.08 10.97
N VAL A 145 15.48 -5.78 10.72
CA VAL A 145 16.61 -4.87 10.41
C VAL A 145 17.60 -4.78 11.57
N LYS A 146 17.11 -4.69 12.81
CA LYS A 146 17.98 -4.68 13.99
C LYS A 146 18.79 -5.96 14.11
N MET A 147 18.16 -7.12 13.92
CA MET A 147 18.86 -8.41 13.93
C MET A 147 19.92 -8.47 12.81
N ALA A 148 19.62 -7.93 11.62
CA ALA A 148 20.60 -7.84 10.54
C ALA A 148 21.81 -6.97 10.93
N LEU A 149 21.58 -5.81 11.56
CA LEU A 149 22.64 -4.93 12.06
C LEU A 149 23.45 -5.56 13.20
N ASP A 150 22.80 -6.28 14.12
CA ASP A 150 23.48 -7.02 15.19
C ASP A 150 24.41 -8.11 14.64
N ILE A 151 24.13 -8.63 13.42
CA ILE A 151 25.04 -9.51 12.66
C ILE A 151 26.13 -8.70 11.95
N GLU A 152 25.78 -7.55 11.36
CA GLU A 152 26.68 -6.73 10.54
C GLU A 152 27.81 -6.07 11.37
N ILE A 153 27.48 -5.46 12.51
CA ILE A 153 28.41 -4.72 13.38
C ILE A 153 29.66 -5.52 13.79
N PRO A 154 29.56 -6.79 14.26
CA PRO A 154 30.75 -7.58 14.58
C PRO A 154 31.48 -8.11 13.33
N THR A 155 30.80 -8.18 12.18
CA THR A 155 31.43 -8.58 10.91
C THR A 155 32.14 -7.43 10.20
N TYR A 156 31.87 -6.18 10.58
CA TYR A 156 32.74 -5.06 10.25
C TYR A 156 34.01 -5.18 11.08
N PRO A 157 35.15 -5.62 10.51
CA PRO A 157 36.39 -5.55 11.24
C PRO A 157 36.59 -4.08 11.61
N LYS A 158 36.94 -3.83 12.89
CA LYS A 158 37.87 -2.73 13.17
C LYS A 158 38.96 -2.90 12.11
N LEU A 159 39.12 -1.91 11.23
CA LEU A 159 40.31 -1.80 10.41
C LEU A 159 41.47 -2.32 11.26
N PRO A 160 42.19 -3.40 10.87
CA PRO A 160 43.35 -3.87 11.59
C PRO A 160 44.41 -2.77 11.48
N GLU A 161 44.25 -1.76 12.32
CA GLU A 161 45.16 -0.66 12.53
C GLU A 161 46.04 -1.10 13.69
N GLY A 162 47.19 -1.67 13.35
CA GLY A 162 48.29 -1.91 14.28
C GLY A 162 48.37 -3.32 14.86
N GLU A 163 49.17 -4.16 14.19
CA GLU A 163 50.32 -4.87 14.76
C GLU A 163 50.35 -5.08 16.30
N GLU A 164 50.30 -6.35 16.75
CA GLU A 164 51.37 -7.09 17.45
C GLU A 164 50.88 -8.10 18.52
N SER A 165 51.53 -9.27 18.52
CA SER A 165 51.74 -10.22 19.65
C SER A 165 50.56 -11.12 20.08
N GLN A 166 50.46 -12.35 19.57
CA GLN A 166 51.15 -13.59 20.01
C GLN A 166 50.74 -14.13 21.41
N LEU A 167 50.36 -15.42 21.39
CA LEU A 167 50.42 -16.48 22.42
C LEU A 167 49.11 -16.91 23.11
N ALA A 168 48.88 -18.24 22.98
CA ALA A 168 48.23 -19.18 23.89
C ALA A 168 46.75 -18.92 24.23
N GLY A 169 45.78 -19.77 23.88
CA GLY A 169 45.76 -21.22 24.05
C GLY A 169 45.19 -21.54 25.43
N ASP A 170 43.88 -21.76 25.55
CA ASP A 170 43.34 -22.77 26.47
C ASP A 170 41.84 -23.11 26.28
N GLU A 171 41.58 -24.40 26.42
CA GLU A 171 40.36 -25.13 26.81
C GLU A 171 38.94 -24.66 26.40
N VAL A 172 38.35 -25.39 25.44
CA VAL A 172 36.91 -25.41 25.15
C VAL A 172 36.21 -26.45 26.04
N GLY A 173 35.44 -25.99 27.03
CA GLY A 173 34.56 -26.84 27.84
C GLY A 173 33.42 -27.47 27.02
N ALA A 174 33.17 -28.76 27.24
CA ALA A 174 32.18 -29.56 26.50
C ALA A 174 30.72 -29.10 26.75
N LEU A 175 29.95 -28.98 25.66
CA LEU A 175 28.54 -28.56 25.64
C LEU A 175 27.65 -29.81 25.58
N ASN A 176 26.92 -30.13 26.66
CA ASN A 176 25.95 -31.23 26.68
C ASN A 176 24.58 -30.75 26.21
N ILE A 177 24.08 -31.32 25.10
CA ILE A 177 22.75 -31.03 24.55
C ILE A 177 21.88 -32.27 24.73
N SER A 178 20.80 -32.18 25.52
CA SER A 178 19.79 -33.23 25.65
C SER A 178 18.50 -32.82 24.95
N VAL A 179 17.91 -33.72 24.18
CA VAL A 179 16.60 -33.54 23.55
C VAL A 179 15.58 -34.42 24.27
N VAL A 180 14.50 -33.81 24.78
CA VAL A 180 13.34 -34.53 25.35
C VAL A 180 12.18 -34.39 24.37
N ASN A 181 11.66 -35.51 23.90
CA ASN A 181 10.47 -35.54 23.05
C ASN A 181 9.26 -35.92 23.91
N SER A 182 8.22 -35.09 23.92
CA SER A 182 6.95 -35.41 24.58
C SER A 182 6.09 -36.24 23.64
N THR A 183 6.27 -37.57 23.65
CA THR A 183 5.34 -38.49 22.99
C THR A 183 4.44 -39.11 24.06
N GLY A 184 3.15 -38.76 24.06
CA GLY A 184 2.17 -39.46 24.86
C GLY A 184 1.91 -40.86 24.29
N GLY A 185 2.04 -41.89 25.13
CA GLY A 185 1.66 -43.27 24.82
C GLY A 185 2.83 -44.22 24.58
N ASP A 186 3.02 -45.11 25.55
CA ASP A 186 3.81 -46.36 25.60
C ASP A 186 4.78 -46.70 24.45
N GLY A 187 6.07 -46.77 24.81
CA GLY A 187 7.11 -47.45 24.04
C GLY A 187 8.36 -46.62 23.79
N SER A 188 9.21 -46.45 24.81
CA SER A 188 10.52 -45.80 24.70
C SER A 188 11.42 -46.49 23.68
N ARG A 189 11.54 -45.95 22.47
CA ARG A 189 12.61 -46.28 21.52
C ARG A 189 13.66 -45.17 21.59
N LEU A 190 14.80 -45.44 22.21
CA LEU A 190 15.94 -44.52 22.26
C LEU A 190 16.54 -44.39 20.85
N ALA A 191 16.37 -43.24 20.22
CA ALA A 191 17.14 -42.89 19.03
C ALA A 191 18.59 -42.62 19.46
N ARG A 192 19.52 -43.46 19.01
CA ARG A 192 20.95 -43.33 19.32
C ARG A 192 21.58 -42.30 18.39
N LEU A 193 22.02 -41.18 18.93
CA LEU A 193 22.87 -40.21 18.25
C LEU A 193 24.31 -40.75 18.19
N VAL A 194 24.94 -40.67 17.02
CA VAL A 194 26.34 -41.07 16.84
C VAL A 194 27.12 -39.86 16.34
N PHE A 195 28.19 -39.50 17.05
CA PHE A 195 29.17 -38.57 16.55
C PHE A 195 29.96 -39.24 15.41
N ARG A 196 30.04 -38.57 14.25
CA ARG A 196 30.96 -38.94 13.18
C ARG A 196 31.86 -37.74 12.89
N GLU A 197 33.15 -37.90 13.13
CA GLU A 197 34.17 -36.92 12.76
C GLU A 197 34.48 -37.07 11.26
N ALA A 198 34.29 -35.99 10.50
CA ALA A 198 34.89 -35.81 9.18
C ALA A 198 35.75 -34.55 9.25
N MET A 199 37.01 -34.68 8.84
CA MET A 199 38.06 -33.66 8.98
C MET A 199 37.54 -32.27 8.59
N GLY A 200 37.47 -31.35 9.56
CA GLY A 200 37.14 -29.94 9.35
C GLY A 200 35.68 -29.51 9.62
N SER A 201 34.74 -30.41 9.97
CA SER A 201 33.37 -29.99 10.33
C SER A 201 32.72 -30.94 11.34
N LYS A 202 32.28 -30.40 12.49
CA LYS A 202 31.48 -31.16 13.46
C LYS A 202 30.01 -31.11 13.05
N ALA A 203 29.45 -32.22 12.55
CA ALA A 203 28.04 -32.34 12.18
C ALA A 203 27.33 -33.37 13.06
N LEU A 204 26.12 -33.04 13.53
CA LEU A 204 25.24 -33.96 14.27
C LEU A 204 24.19 -34.52 13.31
N SER A 205 24.12 -35.85 13.18
CA SER A 205 23.12 -36.52 12.32
C SER A 205 22.15 -37.38 13.14
N LEU A 206 20.85 -37.16 12.93
CA LEU A 206 19.78 -37.96 13.52
C LEU A 206 19.36 -39.06 12.52
N LEU A 207 19.73 -40.32 12.80
CA LEU A 207 19.21 -41.47 12.05
C LEU A 207 17.86 -41.88 12.65
N SER A 208 16.77 -41.28 12.15
CA SER A 208 15.41 -41.72 12.46
C SER A 208 14.93 -42.68 11.36
N GLY A 209 14.96 -43.98 11.64
CA GLY A 209 14.38 -44.99 10.76
C GLY A 209 12.87 -45.07 10.96
N GLY A 210 12.09 -44.31 10.18
CA GLY A 210 10.63 -44.31 10.27
C GLY A 210 9.95 -43.54 9.13
N ARG A 211 8.81 -44.06 8.67
CA ARG A 211 8.01 -43.62 7.51
C ARG A 211 7.52 -42.15 7.68
N PRO A 212 7.37 -41.35 6.59
CA PRO A 212 7.08 -39.92 6.69
C PRO A 212 5.70 -39.64 7.30
N GLY A 213 5.66 -38.99 8.45
CA GLY A 213 4.44 -38.53 9.11
C GLY A 213 4.74 -37.33 9.99
N THR A 214 4.01 -36.25 9.75
CA THR A 214 3.98 -34.91 10.36
C THR A 214 4.72 -34.77 11.70
N ILE A 215 5.88 -34.09 11.69
CA ILE A 215 6.58 -33.68 12.92
C ILE A 215 5.78 -32.55 13.56
N LYS A 216 5.22 -32.79 14.77
CA LYS A 216 4.59 -31.76 15.58
C LYS A 216 5.45 -31.44 16.80
N SER A 217 6.23 -30.36 16.66
CA SER A 217 7.06 -29.68 17.66
C SER A 217 8.21 -30.46 18.29
N CYS A 218 9.43 -29.89 18.19
CA CYS A 218 10.64 -30.32 18.88
C CYS A 218 11.16 -29.12 19.68
N SER A 219 11.48 -29.31 20.97
CA SER A 219 12.09 -28.28 21.82
C SER A 219 13.51 -28.72 22.19
N ILE A 220 14.50 -27.96 21.74
CA ILE A 220 15.89 -28.14 22.14
C ILE A 220 16.12 -27.31 23.40
N ARG A 221 16.53 -27.95 24.50
CA ARG A 221 16.98 -27.25 25.71
C ARG A 221 18.47 -27.44 25.87
N THR A 222 19.21 -26.35 25.67
CA THR A 222 20.65 -26.30 25.92
C THR A 222 20.89 -25.76 27.31
N SER A 223 21.57 -26.53 28.17
CA SER A 223 22.01 -26.06 29.48
C SER A 223 23.53 -26.14 29.55
N VAL A 224 24.18 -25.03 29.88
CA VAL A 224 25.61 -24.95 30.16
C VAL A 224 25.82 -25.01 31.67
N SER A 225 26.55 -26.01 32.14
CA SER A 225 26.97 -26.13 33.54
C SER A 225 28.42 -25.66 33.65
N ILE A 226 28.64 -24.47 34.21
CA ILE A 226 29.99 -23.99 34.51
C ILE A 226 30.40 -24.58 35.86
N HIS A 227 31.28 -25.57 35.86
CA HIS A 227 31.84 -26.13 37.08
C HIS A 227 32.99 -25.24 37.54
N ARG A 228 32.77 -24.39 38.55
CA ARG A 228 33.88 -23.69 39.22
C ARG A 228 34.62 -24.70 40.08
N SER A 229 35.82 -25.08 39.65
CA SER A 229 36.77 -25.78 40.52
C SER A 229 37.22 -24.83 41.62
N ILE A 230 36.85 -25.13 42.87
CA ILE A 230 37.50 -24.53 44.05
C ILE A 230 38.80 -25.30 44.24
N GLY A 231 39.90 -24.72 43.76
CA GLY A 231 41.24 -25.13 44.17
C GLY A 231 41.47 -24.76 45.64
N LYS A 232 41.95 -25.73 46.42
CA LYS A 232 42.43 -25.53 47.80
C LYS A 232 43.77 -24.80 47.81
#